data_AF-A0A0Q8UCG3-F1
#
_entry.id   AF-A0A0Q8UCG3-F1
#
_cell.length_a   1.000
_cell.length_b   1.000
_cell.length_c   1.000
_cell.angle_alpha   90.00
_cell.angle_beta   90.00
_cell.angle_gamma   90.00
#
_symmetry.space_group_name_H-M   'P 1'
#
loop_
_entity.id
_entity.type
_entity.pdbx_description
1 polymer ?
#
loop_
_entity_poly.entity_id
_entity_poly.type
_entity_poly.pdbx_seq_one_letter_code
_entity_poly.pdbx_strand_id
1 'polypeptide(L)'
;MSWFEMFNAPVQLTGAVATAAVTLVALWKGGVPERIAACVSLAAFFLSPFAQQLGGLPQPLWGVAAVDAAVLGVVTLLIWFYDRQWLIGAWAAEALTLMCHAAKLADVTLLARGYVASLYILYFGFLASLAWGAFEANARRTKAADA
;
A
#
# COMPACT_ATOMS: atom_id res chain seq x y z
N MET A 1 -14.85 13.53 -11.58
CA MET A 1 -15.34 12.91 -10.34
C MET A 1 -14.74 13.70 -9.18
N SER A 2 -15.55 14.23 -8.28
CA SER A 2 -15.04 15.00 -7.14
C SER A 2 -14.48 14.08 -6.06
N TRP A 3 -13.54 14.55 -5.23
CA TRP A 3 -12.89 13.73 -4.19
C TRP A 3 -13.89 13.13 -3.19
N PHE A 4 -15.02 13.81 -2.97
CA PHE A 4 -16.11 13.33 -2.10
C PHE A 4 -16.91 12.18 -2.71
N GLU A 5 -17.02 12.09 -4.04
CA GLU A 5 -17.67 10.97 -4.73
C GLU A 5 -16.82 9.68 -4.72
N MET A 6 -15.55 9.77 -4.30
CA MET A 6 -14.62 8.64 -4.24
C MET A 6 -14.76 7.78 -2.98
N PHE A 7 -15.56 8.18 -1.98
CA PHE A 7 -15.76 7.44 -0.73
C PHE A 7 -17.21 6.98 -0.53
N ASN A 8 -17.86 6.60 -1.63
CA ASN A 8 -19.25 6.16 -1.58
C ASN A 8 -19.38 4.69 -1.14
N ALA A 9 -18.31 3.89 -1.24
CA ALA A 9 -18.30 2.52 -0.77
C ALA A 9 -17.66 2.40 0.63
N PRO A 10 -18.21 1.57 1.54
CA PRO A 10 -17.63 1.36 2.88
C PRO A 10 -16.13 1.04 2.85
N VAL A 11 -15.69 0.22 1.89
CA VAL A 11 -14.27 -0.18 1.74
C VAL A 11 -13.35 1.01 1.43
N GLN A 12 -13.82 2.01 0.68
CA GLN A 12 -13.04 3.21 0.36
C GLN A 12 -12.87 4.09 1.59
N LEU A 13 -13.95 4.28 2.36
CA LEU A 13 -13.90 5.03 3.61
C LEU A 13 -12.98 4.34 4.63
N THR A 14 -13.11 3.01 4.78
CA THR A 14 -12.23 2.22 5.64
C THR A 14 -10.77 2.34 5.19
N GLY A 15 -10.49 2.25 3.88
CA GLY A 15 -9.15 2.42 3.32
C GLY A 15 -8.55 3.80 3.61
N ALA A 16 -9.33 4.87 3.46
CA ALA A 16 -8.90 6.24 3.75
C ALA A 16 -8.54 6.43 5.23
N VAL A 17 -9.44 6.00 6.13
CA VAL A 17 -9.23 6.09 7.58
C VAL A 17 -8.03 5.25 7.99
N ALA A 18 -7.92 4.02 7.48
CA ALA A 18 -6.79 3.14 7.76
C ALA A 18 -5.46 3.74 7.27
N THR A 19 -5.43 4.29 6.06
CA THR A 19 -4.23 4.97 5.53
C THR A 19 -3.83 6.13 6.41
N ALA A 20 -4.76 7.04 6.70
CA ALA A 20 -4.47 8.19 7.53
C ALA A 20 -3.94 7.74 8.90
N ALA A 21 -4.63 6.82 9.57
CA ALA A 21 -4.23 6.33 10.89
C ALA A 21 -2.84 5.67 10.87
N VAL A 22 -2.62 4.70 9.98
CA VAL A 22 -1.37 3.93 9.92
C VAL A 22 -0.20 4.82 9.52
N THR A 23 -0.36 5.66 8.50
CA THR A 23 0.73 6.51 8.01
C THR A 23 1.08 7.61 9.02
N LEU A 24 0.10 8.22 9.69
CA LEU A 24 0.37 9.19 10.78
C LEU A 24 1.10 8.52 11.95
N VAL A 25 0.70 7.31 12.34
CA VAL A 25 1.38 6.55 13.39
C VAL A 25 2.81 6.18 12.97
N ALA A 26 3.02 5.73 11.73
CA ALA A 26 4.34 5.43 11.20
C ALA A 26 5.23 6.69 11.09
N LEU A 27 4.68 7.84 10.71
CA LEU A 27 5.41 9.10 10.70
C LEU A 27 5.85 9.53 12.10
N TRP A 28 4.96 9.40 13.08
CA TRP A 28 5.23 9.79 14.46
C TRP A 28 6.18 8.82 15.19
N LYS A 29 5.85 7.53 15.15
CA LYS A 29 6.48 6.48 15.98
C LYS A 29 7.43 5.54 15.21
N GLY A 30 7.42 5.59 13.88
CA GLY A 30 8.32 4.80 13.04
C GLY A 30 9.77 5.29 13.07
N GLY A 31 10.67 4.43 12.60
CA GLY A 31 12.04 4.79 12.23
C GLY A 31 12.11 5.27 10.77
N VAL A 32 13.31 5.31 10.21
CA VAL A 32 13.53 5.75 8.83
C VAL A 32 12.74 4.92 7.80
N PRO A 33 12.80 3.56 7.78
CA PRO A 33 12.09 2.79 6.75
C PRO A 33 10.57 2.92 6.86
N GLU A 34 10.01 2.98 8.06
CA GLU A 34 8.56 3.14 8.27
C GLU A 34 8.08 4.52 7.81
N ARG A 35 8.87 5.58 8.05
CA ARG A 35 8.56 6.95 7.60
C ARG A 35 8.59 7.06 6.08
N ILE A 36 9.59 6.44 5.43
CA ILE A 36 9.66 6.41 3.96
C ILE A 36 8.43 5.70 3.38
N ALA A 37 8.12 4.50 3.88
CA ALA A 37 6.96 3.75 3.42
C ALA A 37 5.64 4.49 3.69
N ALA A 38 5.51 5.21 4.80
CA ALA A 38 4.35 6.05 5.08
C ALA A 38 4.19 7.20 4.07
N CYS A 39 5.27 7.91 3.75
CA CYS A 39 5.25 8.96 2.72
C CYS A 39 4.89 8.40 1.35
N VAL A 40 5.45 7.25 0.98
CA VAL A 40 5.18 6.58 -0.30
C VAL A 40 3.74 6.09 -0.37
N SER A 41 3.21 5.52 0.72
CA SER A 41 1.81 5.11 0.83
C SER A 41 0.85 6.30 0.69
N LEU A 42 1.15 7.43 1.35
CA LEU A 42 0.35 8.65 1.19
C LEU A 42 0.40 9.18 -0.24
N ALA A 43 1.59 9.22 -0.86
CA ALA A 43 1.74 9.64 -2.24
C ALA A 43 0.94 8.73 -3.19
N ALA A 44 1.03 7.41 -3.02
CA ALA A 44 0.27 6.43 -3.78
C ALA A 44 -1.24 6.60 -3.59
N PHE A 45 -1.70 6.82 -2.35
CA PHE A 45 -3.11 7.06 -2.03
C PHE A 45 -3.67 8.29 -2.75
N PHE A 46 -2.93 9.41 -2.76
CA PHE A 46 -3.38 10.63 -3.44
C PHE A 46 -3.23 10.56 -4.96
N LEU A 47 -2.25 9.82 -5.47
CA LEU A 47 -2.01 9.68 -6.91
C LEU A 47 -2.96 8.67 -7.58
N SER A 48 -3.35 7.61 -6.86
CA SER A 48 -4.20 6.52 -7.36
C SER A 48 -5.50 6.99 -8.04
N PRO A 49 -6.27 7.95 -7.49
CA PRO A 49 -7.42 8.54 -8.16
C PRO A 49 -7.18 9.05 -9.59
N PHE A 50 -6.02 9.67 -9.82
CA PHE A 50 -5.63 10.18 -11.14
C PHE A 50 -5.09 9.04 -12.01
N ALA A 51 -4.33 8.13 -11.41
CA ALA A 51 -3.77 6.96 -12.09
C ALA A 51 -4.87 6.02 -12.61
N GLN A 52 -6.00 5.91 -11.90
CA GLN A 52 -7.19 5.19 -12.35
C GLN A 52 -7.79 5.73 -13.64
N GLN A 53 -7.51 6.98 -14.03
CA GLN A 53 -8.00 7.56 -15.28
C GLN A 53 -7.14 7.17 -16.50
N LEU A 54 -5.92 6.66 -16.28
CA LEU A 54 -4.97 6.26 -17.33
C LEU A 54 -5.19 4.81 -17.81
N GLY A 55 -6.37 4.27 -17.58
CA GLY A 55 -6.77 2.90 -17.93
C GLY A 55 -8.20 2.65 -17.50
N GLY A 56 -8.75 1.49 -17.82
CA GLY A 56 -10.14 1.19 -17.45
C GLY A 56 -10.58 -0.20 -17.88
N LEU A 57 -11.53 -0.75 -17.14
CA LEU A 57 -12.10 -2.06 -17.43
C LEU A 57 -12.69 -2.08 -18.84
N PRO A 58 -12.52 -3.20 -19.59
CA PRO A 58 -12.05 -4.51 -19.13
C PRO A 58 -10.52 -4.67 -19.04
N GLN A 59 -9.73 -3.66 -19.42
CA GLN A 59 -8.27 -3.71 -19.33
C GLN A 59 -7.77 -3.52 -17.89
N PRO A 60 -6.52 -3.90 -17.58
CA PRO A 60 -5.88 -3.56 -16.30
C PRO A 60 -5.89 -2.06 -16.05
N LEU A 61 -5.91 -1.68 -14.77
CA LEU A 61 -5.76 -0.29 -14.35
C LEU A 61 -4.28 0.11 -14.46
N TRP A 62 -3.80 0.36 -15.67
CA TRP A 62 -2.37 0.57 -15.96
C TRP A 62 -1.71 1.66 -15.12
N GLY A 63 -2.38 2.79 -14.91
CA GLY A 63 -1.84 3.83 -14.04
C GLY A 63 -1.68 3.36 -12.60
N VAL A 64 -2.65 2.60 -12.08
CA VAL A 64 -2.56 2.01 -10.73
C VAL A 64 -1.45 0.96 -10.67
N ALA A 65 -1.32 0.12 -11.70
CA ALA A 65 -0.24 -0.86 -11.79
C ALA A 65 1.15 -0.20 -11.75
N ALA A 66 1.31 0.96 -12.39
CA ALA A 66 2.56 1.73 -12.33
C ALA A 66 2.83 2.30 -10.93
N VAL A 67 1.79 2.76 -10.21
CA VAL A 67 1.90 3.18 -8.82
C VAL A 67 2.33 2.02 -7.93
N ASP A 68 1.65 0.87 -8.03
CA ASP A 68 1.95 -0.32 -7.23
C ASP A 68 3.37 -0.85 -7.52
N ALA A 69 3.80 -0.83 -8.79
CA ALA A 69 5.18 -1.18 -9.15
C ALA A 69 6.22 -0.23 -8.52
N ALA A 70 5.91 1.08 -8.44
CA ALA A 70 6.79 2.03 -7.77
C ALA A 70 6.85 1.81 -6.25
N VAL A 71 5.70 1.52 -5.61
CA VAL A 71 5.64 1.16 -4.18
C VAL A 71 6.45 -0.11 -3.93
N LEU A 72 6.26 -1.16 -4.72
CA LEU A 72 7.04 -2.40 -4.64
C LEU A 72 8.54 -2.12 -4.79
N GLY A 73 8.93 -1.28 -5.75
CA GLY A 73 10.33 -0.88 -5.95
C GLY A 73 10.92 -0.24 -4.69
N VAL A 74 10.20 0.69 -4.06
CA VAL A 74 10.63 1.32 -2.80
C VAL A 74 10.74 0.29 -1.68
N VAL A 75 9.73 -0.56 -1.49
CA VAL A 75 9.76 -1.59 -0.43
C VAL A 75 10.93 -2.56 -0.64
N THR A 76 11.21 -2.93 -1.90
CA THR A 76 12.35 -3.78 -2.25
C THR A 76 13.68 -3.11 -1.87
N LEU A 77 13.84 -1.82 -2.16
CA LEU A 77 15.00 -1.04 -1.71
C LEU A 77 15.11 -1.03 -0.18
N LEU A 78 14.00 -0.80 0.53
CA LEU A 78 14.01 -0.80 1.99
C LEU A 78 14.43 -2.17 2.56
N ILE A 79 14.00 -3.29 1.98
CA ILE A 79 14.43 -4.64 2.38
C ILE A 79 15.95 -4.78 2.29
N TRP A 80 16.57 -4.23 1.24
CA TRP A 80 18.03 -4.31 1.08
C TRP A 80 18.82 -3.51 2.11
N PHE A 81 18.27 -2.38 2.58
CA PHE A 81 19.00 -1.46 3.44
C PHE A 81 18.64 -1.55 4.93
N TYR A 82 17.51 -2.17 5.28
CA TYR A 82 17.00 -2.18 6.65
C TYR A 82 16.59 -3.59 7.10
N ASP A 83 17.13 -4.01 8.25
CA ASP A 83 16.72 -5.24 8.92
C ASP A 83 15.42 -5.03 9.71
N ARG A 84 14.29 -5.18 9.01
CA ARG A 84 12.93 -5.02 9.55
C ARG A 84 12.03 -6.13 9.02
N GLN A 85 11.48 -6.94 9.92
CA GLN A 85 10.67 -8.12 9.53
C GLN A 85 9.37 -7.73 8.82
N TRP A 86 8.79 -6.58 9.19
CA TRP A 86 7.54 -6.10 8.58
C TRP A 86 7.66 -5.84 7.07
N LEU A 87 8.87 -5.56 6.58
CA LEU A 87 9.10 -5.31 5.16
C LEU A 87 8.81 -6.54 4.29
N ILE A 88 8.99 -7.75 4.82
CA ILE A 88 8.67 -9.00 4.08
C ILE A 88 7.16 -9.07 3.81
N GLY A 89 6.34 -8.74 4.80
CA GLY A 89 4.87 -8.70 4.66
C GLY A 89 4.43 -7.61 3.68
N ALA A 90 5.01 -6.42 3.78
CA ALA A 90 4.74 -5.32 2.85
C ALA A 90 5.13 -5.69 1.41
N TRP A 91 6.29 -6.32 1.22
CA TRP A 91 6.77 -6.74 -0.09
C TRP A 91 5.88 -7.83 -0.69
N ALA A 92 5.49 -8.82 0.12
CA ALA A 92 4.59 -9.89 -0.34
C ALA A 92 3.24 -9.33 -0.79
N ALA A 93 2.67 -8.38 -0.03
CA ALA A 93 1.44 -7.70 -0.42
C ALA A 93 1.58 -6.98 -1.77
N GLU A 94 2.61 -6.16 -1.94
CA GLU A 94 2.83 -5.39 -3.16
C GLU A 94 3.21 -6.27 -4.38
N ALA A 95 4.00 -7.31 -4.17
CA ALA A 95 4.34 -8.27 -5.22
C ALA A 95 3.07 -9.01 -5.73
N LEU A 96 2.21 -9.44 -4.81
CA LEU A 96 0.93 -10.04 -5.16
C LEU A 96 0.00 -9.03 -5.84
N THR A 97 0.02 -7.76 -5.44
CA THR A 97 -0.75 -6.68 -6.09
C THR A 97 -0.34 -6.55 -7.55
N LEU A 98 0.97 -6.55 -7.82
CA LEU A 98 1.49 -6.50 -9.19
C LEU A 98 1.14 -7.78 -9.98
N MET A 99 1.12 -8.94 -9.34
CA MET A 99 0.64 -10.18 -9.95
C MET A 99 -0.86 -10.14 -10.28
N CYS A 100 -1.69 -9.46 -9.51
CA CYS A 100 -3.10 -9.26 -9.85
C CYS A 100 -3.25 -8.45 -11.16
N HIS A 101 -2.41 -7.43 -11.38
CA HIS A 101 -2.36 -6.70 -12.65
C HIS A 101 -1.90 -7.59 -13.81
N ALA A 102 -0.85 -8.39 -13.60
CA ALA A 102 -0.36 -9.34 -14.59
C ALA A 102 -1.41 -10.41 -14.95
N ALA A 103 -2.14 -10.93 -13.96
CA ALA A 103 -3.22 -11.88 -14.18
C ALA A 103 -4.35 -11.26 -15.00
N LYS A 104 -4.75 -10.02 -14.67
CA LYS A 104 -5.78 -9.28 -15.43
C LYS A 104 -5.34 -8.97 -16.86
N LEU A 105 -4.04 -8.77 -17.09
CA LEU A 105 -3.46 -8.62 -18.42
C LEU A 105 -3.50 -9.94 -19.21
N ALA A 106 -3.15 -11.05 -18.56
CA ALA A 106 -3.14 -12.37 -19.17
C ALA A 106 -4.56 -12.85 -19.55
N ASP A 107 -5.56 -12.50 -18.74
CA ASP A 107 -6.96 -12.77 -19.01
C ASP A 107 -7.85 -11.54 -18.72
N VAL A 108 -8.12 -10.77 -19.77
CA VAL A 108 -9.00 -9.60 -19.69
C VAL A 108 -10.46 -9.94 -19.39
N THR A 109 -10.86 -11.22 -19.45
CA THR A 109 -12.22 -11.68 -19.10
C THR A 109 -12.40 -11.91 -17.59
N LEU A 110 -11.31 -11.91 -16.80
CA LEU A 110 -11.36 -11.96 -15.34
C LEU A 110 -12.38 -10.96 -14.77
N LEU A 111 -13.21 -11.44 -13.85
CA LEU A 111 -14.24 -10.64 -13.21
C LEU A 111 -13.65 -9.36 -12.60
N ALA A 112 -14.08 -8.22 -13.11
CA ALA A 112 -13.66 -6.89 -12.64
C ALA A 112 -13.73 -6.74 -11.12
N ARG A 113 -14.82 -7.22 -10.51
CA ARG A 113 -15.01 -7.19 -9.06
C ARG A 113 -13.95 -8.01 -8.31
N GLY A 114 -13.54 -9.15 -8.85
CA GLY A 114 -12.56 -10.04 -8.23
C GLY A 114 -11.19 -9.40 -8.24
N TYR A 115 -10.80 -8.85 -9.40
CA TYR A 115 -9.57 -8.08 -9.56
C TYR A 115 -9.51 -6.90 -8.59
N VAL A 116 -10.52 -6.03 -8.56
CA VAL A 116 -10.54 -4.86 -7.65
C VAL A 116 -10.57 -5.28 -6.17
N ALA A 117 -11.33 -6.33 -5.82
CA ALA A 117 -11.37 -6.83 -4.44
C ALA A 117 -10.00 -7.36 -3.98
N SER A 118 -9.28 -8.09 -4.84
CA SER A 118 -7.92 -8.54 -4.54
C SER A 118 -6.97 -7.38 -4.27
N LEU A 119 -7.02 -6.31 -5.07
CA LEU A 119 -6.21 -5.11 -4.85
C LEU A 119 -6.50 -4.49 -3.47
N TYR A 120 -7.77 -4.37 -3.07
CA TYR A 120 -8.12 -3.85 -1.74
C TYR A 120 -7.60 -4.74 -0.60
N ILE A 121 -7.76 -6.06 -0.70
CA ILE A 121 -7.29 -6.99 0.34
C ILE A 121 -5.78 -6.86 0.54
N LEU A 122 -5.02 -6.82 -0.56
CA LEU A 122 -3.56 -6.73 -0.53
C LEU A 122 -3.10 -5.37 -0.02
N TYR A 123 -3.78 -4.28 -0.41
CA TYR A 123 -3.55 -2.95 0.14
C TYR A 123 -3.76 -2.90 1.66
N PHE A 124 -4.82 -3.53 2.21
CA PHE A 124 -4.97 -3.65 3.66
C PHE A 124 -3.87 -4.51 4.29
N GLY A 125 -3.39 -5.54 3.60
CA GLY A 125 -2.22 -6.33 4.02
C GLY A 125 -0.93 -5.50 4.10
N PHE A 126 -0.70 -4.61 3.12
CA PHE A 126 0.40 -3.65 3.16
C PHE A 126 0.26 -2.69 4.36
N LEU A 127 -0.92 -2.11 4.57
CA LEU A 127 -1.16 -1.22 5.72
C LEU A 127 -0.98 -1.94 7.06
N ALA A 128 -1.45 -3.18 7.18
CA ALA A 128 -1.24 -3.99 8.38
C ALA A 128 0.24 -4.24 8.65
N SER A 129 1.02 -4.52 7.60
CA SER A 129 2.47 -4.69 7.69
C SER A 129 3.16 -3.40 8.13
N LEU A 130 2.81 -2.25 7.53
CA LEU A 130 3.36 -0.95 7.93
C LEU A 130 3.00 -0.58 9.37
N ALA A 131 1.77 -0.87 9.81
CA ALA A 131 1.35 -0.67 11.19
C ALA A 131 2.20 -1.49 12.15
N TRP A 132 2.44 -2.77 11.84
CA TRP A 132 3.36 -3.62 12.60
C TRP A 132 4.77 -3.02 12.66
N GLY A 133 5.28 -2.50 11.54
CA GLY A 133 6.57 -1.83 11.49
C GLY A 133 6.66 -0.61 12.42
N ALA A 134 5.61 0.21 12.47
CA ALA A 134 5.56 1.34 13.40
C ALA A 134 5.58 0.90 14.87
N PHE A 135 4.89 -0.19 15.21
CA PHE A 135 4.94 -0.77 16.56
C PHE A 135 6.33 -1.34 16.89
N GLU A 136 6.94 -2.08 15.96
CA GLU A 136 8.27 -2.65 16.10
C GLU A 136 9.32 -1.54 16.33
N ALA A 137 9.28 -0.48 15.54
CA ALA A 137 10.19 0.66 15.66
C ALA A 137 10.04 1.38 17.01
N ASN A 138 8.80 1.57 17.48
CA ASN A 138 8.55 2.18 18.77
C ASN A 138 9.07 1.30 19.93
N ALA A 139 8.81 0.00 19.89
CA ALA A 139 9.29 -0.94 20.91
C ALA A 139 10.81 -1.00 20.99
N ARG A 140 11.51 -0.99 19.84
CA ARG A 140 12.97 -0.91 19.79
C ARG A 140 13.50 0.39 20.41
N ARG A 141 12.82 1.51 20.18
CA ARG A 141 13.19 2.82 20.75
C ARG A 141 13.04 2.84 22.27
N THR A 142 11.94 2.33 22.82
CA THR A 142 11.73 2.27 24.27
C THR A 142 12.79 1.41 24.95
N LYS A 143 13.06 0.21 24.41
CA LYS A 143 14.11 -0.67 24.95
C LYS A 143 15.50 -0.03 24.96
N ALA A 144 15.80 0.83 23.98
CA ALA A 144 17.08 1.54 23.92
C ALA A 144 17.15 2.74 24.89
N ALA A 145 16.01 3.28 25.34
CA ALA A 145 15.98 4.35 26.34
C ALA A 145 16.09 3.82 27.78
N ASP A 146 15.72 2.56 28.00
CA ASP A 146 15.77 1.88 29.30
C ASP A 146 17.11 1.15 29.55
N ALA A 147 18.01 1.12 28.56
CA ALA A 147 19.33 0.45 28.59
C ALA A 147 20.46 1.45 28.85
#